data_AF-A0A9D8I9M7-F1
#
_entry.id   AF-A0A9D8I9M7-F1
#
_cell.length_a   1.000
_cell.length_b   1.000
_cell.length_c   1.000
_cell.angle_alpha   90.00
_cell.angle_beta   90.00
_cell.angle_gamma   90.00
#
_symmetry.space_group_name_H-M   'P 1'
#
loop_
_entity.id
_entity.type
_entity.pdbx_description
1 polymer ?
#
loop_
_entity_poly.entity_id
_entity_poly.type
_entity_poly.pdbx_seq_one_letter_code
_entity_poly.pdbx_strand_id
1 'polypeptide(L)' 'MATNHKPVPAGAELNERLAHSGLRLTPQRQRVHGVLLEKMDHPTADMVFMRAKAKMPEISMATVYNCLDALVQCGMVRQV' A
#
# COMPACT_ATOMS: atom_id res chain seq x y z
N MET A 1 -16.32 22.85 -6.13
CA MET A 1 -16.35 21.40 -6.46
C MET A 1 -15.87 20.68 -5.20
N ALA A 2 -16.80 20.31 -4.31
CA ALA A 2 -16.47 19.76 -3.00
C ALA A 2 -16.08 18.28 -3.13
N THR A 3 -14.79 17.95 -3.01
CA THR A 3 -14.37 16.57 -2.75
C THR A 3 -14.69 16.23 -1.31
N ASN A 4 -15.91 15.72 -1.11
CA ASN A 4 -16.42 15.16 0.12
C ASN A 4 -15.49 14.04 0.64
N HIS A 5 -14.52 14.38 1.48
CA HIS A 5 -13.69 13.41 2.20
C HIS A 5 -14.50 12.86 3.39
N LYS A 6 -15.44 11.97 3.10
CA LYS A 6 -16.05 11.10 4.11
C LYS A 6 -14.92 10.20 4.65
N PRO A 7 -14.82 9.93 5.97
CA PRO A 7 -13.82 9.00 6.49
C PRO A 7 -14.20 7.59 6.03
N VAL A 8 -13.68 7.21 4.87
CA VAL A 8 -13.76 5.84 4.37
C VAL A 8 -12.79 5.02 5.22
N PRO A 9 -13.19 3.86 5.77
CA PRO A 9 -12.26 3.00 6.49
C PRO A 9 -11.07 2.70 5.56
N ALA A 10 -9.83 2.88 6.03
CA ALA A 10 -8.61 2.91 5.20
C ALA A 10 -8.45 1.72 4.21
N GLY A 11 -9.11 0.58 4.46
CA GLY A 11 -9.17 -0.55 3.54
C GLY A 11 -10.09 -0.36 2.33
N ALA A 12 -11.19 0.37 2.46
CA ALA A 12 -12.13 0.64 1.36
C ALA A 12 -11.58 1.68 0.38
N GLU A 13 -10.90 2.72 0.86
CA GLU A 13 -10.28 3.73 -0.02
C GLU A 13 -9.17 3.09 -0.88
N LEU A 14 -8.36 2.21 -0.29
CA LEU A 14 -7.34 1.46 -1.03
C LEU A 14 -7.94 0.60 -2.14
N ASN A 15 -9.04 -0.11 -1.85
CA ASN A 15 -9.70 -0.95 -2.84
C ASN A 15 -10.28 -0.12 -3.99
N GLU A 16 -10.93 1.01 -3.67
CA GLU A 16 -11.48 1.91 -4.68
C GLU A 16 -10.39 2.44 -5.61
N ARG A 17 -9.27 2.95 -5.08
CA ARG A 17 -8.22 3.51 -5.93
C ARG A 17 -7.47 2.47 -6.74
N LEU A 18 -7.24 1.28 -6.18
CA LEU A 18 -6.70 0.16 -6.95
C LEU A 18 -7.67 -0.22 -8.09
N ALA A 19 -8.96 -0.32 -7.81
CA ALA A 19 -9.97 -0.63 -8.83
C ALA A 19 -10.03 0.43 -9.94
N HIS A 20 -9.96 1.72 -9.59
CA HIS A 20 -9.87 2.82 -10.57
C HIS A 20 -8.61 2.74 -11.44
N SER A 21 -7.53 2.15 -10.92
CA SER A 21 -6.27 1.95 -11.63
C SER A 21 -6.21 0.60 -12.36
N GLY A 22 -7.30 -0.18 -12.40
CA GLY A 22 -7.34 -1.51 -13.00
C GLY A 22 -6.61 -2.60 -12.19
N LEU A 23 -6.28 -2.32 -10.94
CA LEU A 23 -5.51 -3.19 -10.05
C LEU A 23 -6.44 -3.87 -9.03
N ARG A 24 -6.20 -5.16 -8.75
CA ARG A 24 -6.93 -5.88 -7.70
C ARG A 24 -6.32 -5.65 -6.32
N LEU A 25 -7.18 -5.53 -5.31
CA LEU A 25 -6.76 -5.61 -3.91
C LEU A 25 -6.34 -7.05 -3.60
N THR A 26 -5.10 -7.22 -3.13
CA THR A 26 -4.58 -8.50 -2.65
C THR A 26 -4.20 -8.38 -1.17
N PRO A 27 -4.20 -9.47 -0.40
CA PRO A 27 -3.80 -9.43 1.01
C PRO A 27 -2.35 -8.93 1.19
N GLN A 28 -1.47 -9.18 0.21
CA GLN A 28 -0.11 -8.65 0.21
C GLN A 28 -0.10 -7.12 0.05
N ARG A 29 -0.88 -6.57 -0.89
CA ARG A 29 -0.99 -5.11 -1.10
C ARG A 29 -1.57 -4.41 0.12
N GLN A 30 -2.62 -4.99 0.72
CA GLN A 30 -3.18 -4.49 1.97
C GLN A 30 -2.14 -4.48 3.09
N ARG A 31 -1.32 -5.54 3.18
CA ARG A 31 -0.28 -5.63 4.20
C ARG A 31 0.81 -4.58 4.00
N VAL A 32 1.31 -4.42 2.78
CA VAL A 32 2.35 -3.43 2.45
C VAL A 32 1.84 -2.01 2.72
N HIS A 33 0.61 -1.71 2.32
CA HIS A 33 -0.05 -0.42 2.64
C HIS A 33 -0.20 -0.21 4.15
N GLY A 34 -0.62 -1.24 4.89
CA GLY A 34 -0.71 -1.18 6.35
C GLY A 34 0.63 -0.87 7.02
N VAL A 35 1.72 -1.49 6.56
CA VAL A 35 3.08 -1.24 7.06
C VAL A 35 3.52 0.21 6.85
N LEU A 36 3.10 0.84 5.75
CA LEU A 36 3.36 2.25 5.46
C LEU A 36 2.51 3.19 6.33
N LEU A 37 1.31 2.77 6.72
CA LEU A 37 0.43 3.55 7.61
C LEU A 37 0.80 3.44 9.10
N GLU A 38 1.52 2.41 9.51
CA GLU A 38 1.88 2.19 10.92
C GLU A 38 2.82 3.24 11.47
N LYS A 39 3.64 3.85 10.62
CA LYS A 39 4.60 4.88 11.01
C LYS A 39 4.58 6.02 10.02
N MET A 40 4.61 7.24 10.54
CA MET A 40 4.70 8.48 9.75
C MET A 40 6.16 8.74 9.34
N ASP A 41 6.77 7.77 8.66
CA ASP A 41 8.13 7.86 8.15
C ASP A 41 8.20 7.57 6.64
N HIS A 42 9.35 7.84 6.03
CA HIS A 42 9.63 7.52 4.63
C HIS A 42 10.54 6.28 4.57
N PRO A 43 9.99 5.06 4.79
CA PRO A 43 10.81 3.86 4.79
C PRO A 43 11.32 3.56 3.38
N THR A 44 12.55 3.04 3.30
CA THR A 44 13.07 2.46 2.07
C THR A 44 12.36 1.13 1.75
N ALA A 45 12.47 0.65 0.51
CA ALA A 45 11.89 -0.63 0.10
C ALA A 45 12.35 -1.80 1.00
N ASP A 46 13.63 -1.82 1.40
CA ASP A 46 14.18 -2.79 2.35
C ASP A 46 13.52 -2.70 3.74
N MET A 47 13.28 -1.48 4.23
CA MET A 47 12.58 -1.31 5.51
C MET A 47 11.14 -1.79 5.42
N VAL A 48 10.44 -1.48 4.32
CA VAL A 48 9.09 -1.99 4.08
C VAL A 48 9.09 -3.52 4.00
N PHE A 49 10.07 -4.11 3.31
CA PHE A 49 10.24 -5.56 3.23
C PHE A 49 10.48 -6.20 4.59
N MET A 50 11.40 -5.67 5.39
CA MET A 50 11.67 -6.19 6.74
C MET A 50 10.42 -6.11 7.63
N ARG A 51 9.69 -4.99 7.60
CA ARG A 51 8.43 -4.81 8.35
C ARG A 51 7.33 -5.74 7.85
N ALA A 52 7.20 -5.91 6.53
CA ALA A 52 6.21 -6.80 5.94
C ALA A 52 6.53 -8.27 6.21
N LYS A 53 7.81 -8.67 6.11
CA LYS A 53 8.30 -10.03 6.37
C LYS A 53 8.11 -10.45 7.82
N ALA A 54 8.21 -9.52 8.76
CA ALA A 54 7.88 -9.77 10.16
C ALA A 54 6.42 -10.21 10.38
N LYS A 55 5.50 -9.81 9.48
CA LYS A 55 4.07 -10.15 9.56
C LYS A 55 3.63 -11.20 8.53
N MET A 56 4.38 -11.36 7.45
CA MET A 56 4.12 -12.26 6.34
C MET A 56 5.47 -12.86 5.88
N PRO A 57 5.94 -13.93 6.51
CA PRO A 57 7.26 -14.50 6.25
C PRO A 57 7.44 -15.02 4.81
N GLU A 58 6.33 -15.30 4.12
CA GLU A 58 6.28 -15.74 2.72
C GLU A 58 6.44 -14.59 1.71
N ILE A 59 6.45 -13.33 2.15
CA ILE A 59 6.61 -12.20 1.24
C ILE A 59 8.04 -12.13 0.70
N SER A 60 8.17 -11.95 -0.61
CA SER A 60 9.45 -11.72 -1.27
C SER A 60 9.69 -10.24 -1.52
N MET A 61 10.96 -9.86 -1.73
CA MET A 61 11.31 -8.48 -2.09
C MET A 61 10.62 -8.04 -3.39
N ALA A 62 10.55 -8.94 -4.38
CA ALA A 62 9.82 -8.69 -5.63
C ALA A 62 8.33 -8.40 -5.38
N THR A 63 7.69 -9.13 -4.48
CA THR A 63 6.29 -8.87 -4.10
C THR A 63 6.14 -7.49 -3.45
N VAL A 64 7.09 -7.06 -2.62
CA VAL A 64 7.07 -5.73 -2.01
C VAL A 64 7.18 -4.65 -3.08
N TYR A 65 8.14 -4.75 -4.01
CA TYR A 65 8.26 -3.81 -5.12
C TYR A 65 6.98 -3.77 -5.97
N ASN A 66 6.41 -4.92 -6.33
CA ASN A 66 5.15 -4.99 -7.09
C ASN A 66 3.96 -4.36 -6.33
N CYS A 67 3.96 -4.43 -5.00
CA CYS A 67 2.95 -3.77 -4.18
C CYS A 67 3.19 -2.27 -4.11
N LEU A 68 4.44 -1.83 -3.89
CA LEU A 68 4.80 -0.42 -3.86
C LEU A 68 4.48 0.26 -5.20
N ASP A 69 4.83 -0.37 -6.31
CA ASP A 69 4.53 0.10 -7.65
C ASP A 69 3.03 0.24 -7.87
N ALA A 70 2.23 -0.78 -7.50
CA ALA A 70 0.77 -0.70 -7.55
C ALA A 70 0.19 0.43 -6.69
N LEU A 71 0.77 0.69 -5.52
CA LEU A 71 0.36 1.76 -4.62
C LEU A 71 0.75 3.15 -5.15
N VAL A 72 1.87 3.26 -5.86
CA VAL A 72 2.28 4.48 -6.55
C VAL A 72 1.37 4.75 -7.76
N GLN A 73 1.06 3.72 -8.55
CA GLN A 73 0.15 3.82 -9.70
C GLN A 73 -1.24 4.32 -9.29
N CYS A 74 -1.77 3.88 -8.15
CA CYS A 74 -3.08 4.33 -7.66
C CYS A 74 -3.03 5.63 -6.83
N GLY A 75 -1.85 6.25 -6.69
CA GLY A 75 -1.67 7.51 -5.97
C GLY A 75 -1.83 7.40 -4.46
N MET A 76 -1.70 6.20 -3.89
CA MET A 76 -1.68 5.97 -2.43
C MET A 76 -0.34 6.30 -1.82
N VAL A 77 0.73 6.00 -2.55
CA VAL A 77 2.11 6.17 -2.10
C VAL A 77 2.83 7.04 -3.12
N ARG A 78 3.76 7.86 -2.65
CA ARG A 78 4.67 8.62 -3.49
C ARG A 78 6.09 8.17 -3.21
N GLN A 79 6.83 7.86 -4.26
CA GLN A 79 8.28 7.69 -4.17
C GLN A 79 8.92 9.08 -4.07
N VAL A 80 9.75 9.27 -3.04
CA VAL A 80 10.50 10.50 -2.74
C VAL A 80 11.99 10.26 -2.79
#